data_AF-A0A150H282-F1
#
_entry.id   AF-A0A150H282-F1
#
_cell.length_a   1.000
_cell.length_b   1.000
_cell.length_c   1.000
_cell.angle_alpha   90.00
_cell.angle_beta   90.00
_cell.angle_gamma   90.00
#
_symmetry.space_group_name_H-M   'P 1'
#
loop_
_entity.id
_entity.type
_entity.pdbx_description
1 polymer ?
#
loop_
_entity_poly.entity_id
_entity_poly.type
_entity_poly.pdbx_seq_one_letter_code
_entity_poly.pdbx_strand_id
1 'polypeptide(L)'
;MCTRTVTLGTKGEKVTFDHDNAKAMWVGHPTNSAVGRALAARAGPRLRTLTGHRVEALQWDRGSGKWSCRLKQTAPTSGAGSGADTIATAWYDYVVTALSSVSTVRLLGDSGADGPLAPDVVAAASEVRANVCWALMVALNKRIDVPFDGALLSRPAPASGEQQYGAIAWVSRDSSKPGRPAVAGGRGEAWVVHAGPRWSNERRDMAPAAVAQELLRDFAHLVQVPLSASDVIHMEAHRWNNAYPLNPRQPQAPPQQAQDSGLALGGHFLLRPEMRLGACGDWCKGPRAADAYVTGWEAAHALLQL
;
A
#
# COMPACT_ATOMS: atom_id res chain seq x y z
N MET A 1 16.06 6.93 13.71
CA MET A 1 14.62 7.03 13.98
C MET A 1 14.33 6.30 15.28
N CYS A 2 14.00 7.02 16.34
CA CYS A 2 13.50 6.43 17.60
C CYS A 2 11.98 6.25 17.50
N THR A 3 11.49 5.00 17.57
CA THR A 3 10.06 4.69 17.56
C THR A 3 9.55 4.41 18.97
N ARG A 4 8.31 4.85 19.27
CA ARG A 4 7.64 4.60 20.55
C ARG A 4 6.22 4.09 20.35
N THR A 5 5.68 3.43 21.37
CA THR A 5 4.24 3.21 21.48
C THR A 5 3.67 4.24 22.45
N VAL A 6 2.60 4.90 22.03
CA VAL A 6 1.96 5.94 22.83
C VAL A 6 0.56 5.49 23.18
N THR A 7 0.32 5.35 24.49
CA THR A 7 -1.01 5.05 25.00
C THR A 7 -1.67 6.37 25.37
N LEU A 8 -2.73 6.73 24.64
CA LEU A 8 -3.53 7.90 24.95
C LEU A 8 -4.57 7.52 26.01
N GLY A 9 -4.52 8.16 27.18
CA GLY A 9 -5.54 8.02 28.23
C GLY A 9 -6.89 8.61 27.83
N THR A 10 -7.87 8.50 28.72
CA THR A 10 -9.18 9.16 28.56
C THR A 10 -9.06 10.67 28.80
N LYS A 11 -10.06 11.47 28.38
CA LYS A 11 -9.99 12.95 28.35
C LYS A 11 -9.35 13.53 29.63
N GLY A 12 -8.17 14.15 29.48
CA GLY A 12 -7.45 14.83 30.57
C GLY A 12 -6.30 14.03 31.18
N GLU A 13 -6.07 12.77 30.80
CA GLU A 13 -4.95 11.96 31.30
C GLU A 13 -3.65 12.20 30.51
N LYS A 14 -2.52 12.14 31.22
CA LYS A 14 -1.17 12.32 30.66
C LYS A 14 -0.90 11.28 29.59
N VAL A 15 -0.36 11.72 28.44
CA VAL A 15 0.19 10.85 27.41
C VAL A 15 1.42 10.14 27.98
N THR A 16 1.39 8.81 28.08
CA THR A 16 2.55 8.02 28.47
C THR A 16 3.27 7.48 27.24
N PHE A 17 4.60 7.60 27.25
CA PHE A 17 5.47 7.17 26.16
C PHE A 17 6.22 5.93 26.60
N ASP A 18 5.71 4.76 26.25
CA ASP A 18 6.45 3.53 26.47
C ASP A 18 7.48 3.35 25.35
N HIS A 19 8.71 3.04 25.74
CA HIS A 19 9.74 2.66 24.78
C HIS A 19 9.32 1.34 24.13
N ASP A 20 9.19 1.33 22.80
CA ASP A 20 9.02 0.09 22.06
C ASP A 20 10.40 -0.57 21.96
N ASN A 21 10.67 -1.47 22.90
CA ASN A 21 11.93 -2.20 22.95
C ASN A 21 11.93 -3.30 21.87
N ALA A 22 12.75 -3.12 20.83
CA ALA A 22 13.46 -4.18 20.07
C ALA A 22 13.09 -4.50 18.61
N LYS A 23 12.24 -3.74 17.89
CA LYS A 23 12.03 -4.00 16.43
C LYS A 23 12.82 -3.03 15.55
N ALA A 24 13.78 -3.57 14.80
CA ALA A 24 14.47 -2.83 13.75
C ALA A 24 13.48 -2.46 12.63
N MET A 25 13.38 -1.15 12.35
CA MET A 25 12.55 -0.61 11.28
C MET A 25 13.44 -0.26 10.08
N TRP A 26 12.99 -0.63 8.88
CA TRP A 26 13.72 -0.38 7.64
C TRP A 26 12.97 0.61 6.77
N VAL A 27 13.71 1.53 6.15
CA VAL A 27 13.19 2.50 5.19
C VAL A 27 14.09 2.49 3.95
N GLY A 28 13.49 2.66 2.77
CA GLY A 28 14.27 2.77 1.55
C GLY A 28 15.05 4.10 1.51
N HIS A 29 16.25 4.06 0.92
CA HIS A 29 17.11 5.22 0.76
C HIS A 29 17.28 5.60 -0.73
N PRO A 30 17.10 6.88 -1.12
CA PRO A 30 16.69 8.01 -0.28
C PRO A 30 15.18 8.03 0.01
N THR A 31 14.41 7.15 -0.65
CA THR A 31 12.95 7.02 -0.51
C THR A 31 12.52 5.56 -0.43
N ASN A 32 11.36 5.25 0.16
CA ASN A 32 10.81 3.89 0.15
C ASN A 32 10.64 3.32 -1.28
N SER A 33 10.36 4.18 -2.28
CA SER A 33 10.31 3.78 -3.68
C SER A 33 11.65 3.30 -4.26
N ALA A 34 12.78 3.55 -3.58
CA ALA A 34 14.09 3.05 -4.00
C ALA A 34 14.17 1.52 -3.98
N VAL A 35 13.43 0.83 -3.09
CA VAL A 35 13.41 -0.63 -3.03
C VAL A 35 12.87 -1.21 -4.35
N GLY A 36 11.71 -0.74 -4.81
CA GLY A 36 11.13 -1.18 -6.08
C GLY A 36 11.98 -0.82 -7.28
N ARG A 37 12.58 0.38 -7.31
CA ARG A 37 13.51 0.79 -8.37
C ARG A 37 14.75 -0.10 -8.42
N ALA A 38 15.32 -0.47 -7.28
CA ALA A 38 16.48 -1.35 -7.20
C ALA A 38 16.14 -2.77 -7.70
N LEU A 39 14.97 -3.31 -7.32
CA LEU A 39 14.49 -4.60 -7.84
C LEU A 39 14.32 -4.57 -9.36
N ALA A 40 13.70 -3.51 -9.90
CA ALA A 40 13.52 -3.34 -11.33
C ALA A 40 14.86 -3.22 -12.07
N ALA A 41 15.80 -2.43 -11.54
CA ALA A 41 17.12 -2.29 -12.12
C ALA A 41 17.90 -3.62 -12.12
N ARG A 42 17.79 -4.41 -11.06
CA ARG A 42 18.43 -5.73 -10.95
C ARG A 42 17.87 -6.75 -11.95
N ALA A 43 16.60 -6.65 -12.32
CA ALA A 43 16.02 -7.48 -13.38
C ALA A 43 16.65 -7.16 -14.77
N GLY A 44 17.24 -5.97 -14.92
CA GLY A 44 18.01 -5.58 -16.08
C GLY A 44 17.20 -5.59 -17.38
N PRO A 45 17.79 -5.97 -18.53
CA PRO A 45 17.13 -5.88 -19.83
C PRO A 45 15.94 -6.85 -20.00
N ARG A 46 15.78 -7.80 -19.07
CA ARG A 46 14.66 -8.77 -19.09
C ARG A 46 13.35 -8.16 -18.59
N LEU A 47 13.39 -7.00 -17.94
CA LEU A 47 12.21 -6.30 -17.47
C LEU A 47 11.95 -5.05 -18.30
N ARG A 48 10.79 -5.03 -18.98
CA ARG A 48 10.23 -3.82 -19.58
C ARG A 48 9.14 -3.26 -18.69
N THR A 49 9.38 -2.11 -18.07
CA THR A 49 8.38 -1.38 -17.30
C THR A 49 7.61 -0.40 -18.17
N LEU A 50 6.28 -0.47 -18.11
CA LEU A 50 5.37 0.48 -18.77
C LEU A 50 4.67 1.33 -17.70
N THR A 51 5.16 2.55 -17.48
CA THR A 51 4.53 3.53 -16.57
C THR A 51 3.54 4.40 -17.34
N GLY A 52 2.55 4.98 -16.65
CA GLY A 52 1.47 5.74 -17.29
C GLY A 52 0.50 4.87 -18.11
N HIS A 53 0.60 3.54 -17.98
CA HIS A 53 -0.28 2.58 -18.62
C HIS A 53 -1.19 1.93 -17.57
N ARG A 54 -2.43 1.66 -17.96
CA ARG A 54 -3.41 0.91 -17.20
C ARG A 54 -3.86 -0.29 -18.03
N VAL A 55 -3.82 -1.47 -17.45
CA VAL A 55 -4.51 -2.64 -18.02
C VAL A 55 -6.02 -2.41 -17.85
N GLU A 56 -6.73 -2.33 -18.96
CA GLU A 56 -8.20 -2.15 -18.97
C GLU A 56 -8.92 -3.49 -19.03
N ALA A 57 -8.38 -4.47 -19.76
CA ALA A 57 -8.98 -5.78 -19.90
C ALA A 57 -7.92 -6.85 -20.15
N LEU A 58 -8.22 -8.06 -19.70
CA LEU A 58 -7.52 -9.29 -20.04
C LEU A 58 -8.49 -10.25 -20.72
N GLN A 59 -8.01 -11.06 -21.65
CA GLN A 59 -8.78 -12.17 -22.20
C GLN A 59 -7.87 -13.38 -22.38
N TRP A 60 -8.39 -14.56 -22.04
CA TRP A 60 -7.73 -15.82 -22.30
C TRP A 60 -8.26 -16.44 -23.59
N ASP A 61 -7.39 -16.57 -24.58
CA ASP A 61 -7.72 -17.28 -25.81
C ASP A 61 -7.37 -18.76 -25.65
N ARG A 62 -8.42 -19.59 -25.52
CA ARG A 62 -8.27 -21.05 -25.38
C ARG A 62 -7.70 -21.72 -26.63
N GLY A 63 -7.89 -21.13 -27.81
CA GLY A 63 -7.41 -21.69 -29.06
C GLY A 63 -5.90 -21.53 -29.20
N SER A 64 -5.37 -20.35 -28.87
CA SER A 64 -3.92 -20.09 -28.93
C SER A 64 -3.18 -20.40 -27.63
N GLY A 65 -3.88 -20.54 -26.50
CA GLY A 65 -3.25 -20.68 -25.18
C GLY A 65 -2.50 -19.42 -24.76
N LYS A 66 -2.98 -18.24 -25.17
CA LYS A 66 -2.36 -16.94 -24.89
C LYS A 66 -3.33 -15.95 -24.27
N TRP A 67 -2.77 -15.01 -23.51
CA TRP A 67 -3.47 -13.86 -23.00
C TRP A 67 -3.39 -12.70 -23.96
N SER A 68 -4.53 -12.05 -24.23
CA SER A 68 -4.55 -10.70 -24.77
C SER A 68 -4.74 -9.70 -23.63
N CYS A 69 -4.02 -8.57 -23.72
CA CYS A 69 -4.02 -7.52 -22.71
C CYS A 69 -4.25 -6.18 -23.39
N ARG A 70 -5.34 -5.51 -23.02
CA ARG A 70 -5.66 -4.17 -23.49
C ARG A 70 -5.06 -3.15 -22.55
N LEU A 71 -4.12 -2.37 -23.07
CA LEU A 71 -3.35 -1.37 -22.34
C LEU A 71 -3.77 0.01 -22.79
N LYS A 72 -4.27 0.81 -21.86
CA LYS A 72 -4.53 2.23 -22.07
C LYS A 72 -3.37 3.05 -21.53
N GLN A 73 -2.75 3.86 -22.38
CA GLN A 73 -1.78 4.86 -21.96
C GLN A 73 -2.49 6.21 -21.78
N THR A 74 -2.39 6.78 -20.58
CA THR A 74 -2.93 8.11 -20.33
C THR A 74 -1.97 9.16 -20.87
N ALA A 75 -2.50 10.15 -21.59
CA ALA A 75 -1.68 11.26 -22.06
C ALA A 75 -1.05 12.04 -20.88
N PRO A 76 0.19 12.55 -21.01
CA PRO A 76 0.81 13.37 -19.97
C PRO A 76 -0.01 14.64 -19.71
N THR A 77 -0.25 14.96 -18.44
CA THR A 77 -1.05 16.11 -18.01
C THR A 77 -0.28 17.44 -17.97
N SER A 78 1.02 17.45 -18.29
CA SER A 78 1.85 18.67 -18.30
C SER A 78 2.42 18.97 -19.68
N GLY A 79 1.84 19.97 -20.35
CA GLY A 79 2.25 20.52 -21.65
C GLY A 79 1.04 21.00 -22.45
N ALA A 80 1.19 22.07 -23.24
CA ALA A 80 0.12 22.72 -24.01
C ALA A 80 -0.38 21.89 -25.23
N GLY A 81 -0.63 20.60 -25.03
CA GLY A 81 -1.23 19.71 -26.02
C GLY A 81 -2.00 18.61 -25.32
N SER A 82 -3.32 18.60 -25.48
CA SER A 82 -4.19 17.49 -25.07
C SER A 82 -3.92 16.29 -25.99
N GLY A 83 -2.93 15.47 -25.65
CA GLY A 83 -2.78 14.16 -26.29
C GLY A 83 -4.03 13.31 -26.02
N ALA A 84 -4.49 12.57 -27.02
CA ALA A 84 -5.54 11.57 -26.81
C ALA A 84 -4.96 10.35 -26.11
N ASP A 85 -5.76 9.70 -25.26
CA ASP A 85 -5.41 8.41 -24.71
C ASP A 85 -5.23 7.39 -25.85
N THR A 86 -4.21 6.54 -25.77
CA THR A 86 -3.98 5.49 -26.77
C THR A 86 -4.26 4.12 -26.18
N ILE A 87 -4.92 3.26 -26.95
CA ILE A 87 -5.19 1.87 -26.57
C ILE A 87 -4.35 0.96 -27.47
N ALA A 88 -3.62 0.04 -26.85
CA ALA A 88 -2.86 -1.00 -27.53
C ALA A 88 -3.25 -2.39 -27.00
N THR A 89 -3.12 -3.40 -27.85
CA THR A 89 -3.27 -4.80 -27.45
C THR A 89 -1.91 -5.48 -27.50
N ALA A 90 -1.54 -6.15 -26.41
CA ALA A 90 -0.34 -6.97 -26.30
C ALA A 90 -0.72 -8.42 -25.96
N TRP A 91 0.16 -9.37 -26.32
CA TRP A 91 -0.05 -10.79 -26.10
C TRP A 91 1.00 -11.38 -25.17
N TYR A 92 0.59 -12.25 -24.27
CA TYR A 92 1.45 -12.85 -23.24
C TYR A 92 1.14 -14.34 -23.06
N ASP A 93 2.17 -15.15 -22.79
CA ASP A 93 1.99 -16.58 -22.50
C ASP A 93 1.58 -16.86 -21.05
N TYR A 94 1.98 -15.98 -20.13
CA TYR A 94 1.69 -16.06 -18.69
C TYR A 94 1.25 -14.69 -18.17
N VAL A 95 0.36 -14.68 -17.16
CA VAL A 95 -0.08 -13.45 -16.47
C VAL A 95 0.08 -13.60 -14.97
N VAL A 96 0.60 -12.57 -14.31
CA VAL A 96 0.60 -12.43 -12.85
C VAL A 96 -0.13 -11.16 -12.45
N THR A 97 -1.21 -11.28 -11.67
CA THR A 97 -1.88 -10.11 -11.09
C THR A 97 -1.33 -9.83 -9.69
N ALA A 98 -0.52 -8.78 -9.57
CA ALA A 98 0.02 -8.28 -8.30
C ALA A 98 -0.69 -6.98 -7.87
N LEU A 99 -2.02 -7.02 -7.83
CA LEU A 99 -2.89 -5.87 -7.53
C LEU A 99 -3.53 -6.03 -6.14
N SER A 100 -4.18 -4.97 -5.64
CA SER A 100 -5.07 -5.09 -4.48
C SER A 100 -6.23 -6.05 -4.78
N SER A 101 -6.79 -6.70 -3.76
CA SER A 101 -7.92 -7.62 -3.94
C SER A 101 -9.07 -7.00 -4.74
N VAL A 102 -9.48 -5.77 -4.41
CA VAL A 102 -10.52 -5.02 -5.13
C VAL A 102 -10.17 -4.82 -6.61
N SER A 103 -8.91 -4.54 -6.93
CA SER A 103 -8.47 -4.34 -8.31
C SER A 103 -8.37 -5.66 -9.07
N THR A 104 -7.99 -6.75 -8.41
CA THR A 104 -8.02 -8.12 -8.94
C THR A 104 -9.44 -8.54 -9.30
N VAL A 105 -10.42 -8.31 -8.40
CA VAL A 105 -11.85 -8.56 -8.66
C VAL A 105 -12.33 -7.80 -9.88
N ARG A 106 -11.99 -6.51 -10.00
CA ARG A 106 -12.38 -5.70 -11.15
C ARG A 106 -11.77 -6.21 -12.46
N LEU A 107 -10.48 -6.53 -12.45
CA LEU A 107 -9.76 -6.92 -13.67
C LEU A 107 -10.13 -8.32 -14.15
N LEU A 108 -10.32 -9.27 -13.24
CA LEU A 108 -10.60 -10.67 -13.58
C LEU A 108 -12.10 -11.01 -13.56
N GLY A 109 -12.92 -10.14 -12.96
CA GLY A 109 -14.36 -10.30 -12.91
C GLY A 109 -15.11 -9.76 -14.12
N ASP A 110 -14.49 -8.86 -14.89
CA ASP A 110 -15.08 -8.21 -16.05
C ASP A 110 -14.59 -8.86 -17.36
N SER A 111 -15.33 -9.84 -17.86
CA SER A 111 -14.99 -10.60 -19.08
C SER A 111 -16.10 -10.65 -20.14
N GLY A 112 -17.15 -9.84 -20.00
CA GLY A 112 -18.28 -9.87 -20.93
C GLY A 112 -19.23 -11.04 -20.67
N ALA A 113 -19.70 -11.71 -21.73
CA ALA A 113 -20.84 -12.64 -21.68
C ALA A 113 -20.57 -14.00 -21.00
N ASP A 114 -19.30 -14.39 -20.84
CA ASP A 114 -18.91 -15.74 -20.39
C ASP A 114 -18.68 -15.87 -18.87
N GLY A 115 -19.03 -14.85 -18.09
CA GLY A 115 -18.75 -14.78 -16.66
C GLY A 115 -17.28 -14.45 -16.36
N PRO A 116 -16.83 -14.49 -15.08
CA PRO A 116 -15.48 -14.06 -14.69
C PRO A 116 -14.37 -14.96 -15.26
N LEU A 117 -13.24 -14.38 -15.67
CA LEU A 117 -12.09 -15.09 -16.27
C LEU A 117 -11.54 -16.18 -15.36
N ALA A 118 -11.45 -15.89 -14.06
CA ALA A 118 -10.96 -16.79 -13.02
C ALA A 118 -11.91 -16.73 -11.81
N PRO A 119 -13.05 -17.46 -11.84
CA PRO A 119 -14.11 -17.32 -10.85
C PRO A 119 -13.67 -17.55 -9.40
N ASP A 120 -12.80 -18.53 -9.17
CA ASP A 120 -12.21 -18.87 -7.88
C ASP A 120 -11.28 -17.77 -7.35
N VAL A 121 -10.44 -17.18 -8.23
CA VAL A 121 -9.57 -16.05 -7.89
C VAL A 121 -10.41 -14.82 -7.54
N VAL A 122 -11.45 -14.55 -8.33
CA VAL A 122 -12.38 -13.45 -8.09
C VAL A 122 -13.14 -13.66 -6.78
N ALA A 123 -13.61 -14.87 -6.49
CA ALA A 123 -14.28 -15.20 -5.24
C ALA A 123 -13.36 -14.96 -4.04
N ALA A 124 -12.15 -15.54 -4.05
CA ALA A 124 -11.19 -15.38 -2.97
C ALA A 124 -10.77 -13.91 -2.75
N ALA A 125 -10.59 -13.14 -3.82
CA ALA A 125 -10.27 -11.72 -3.71
C ALA A 125 -11.47 -10.88 -3.20
N SER A 126 -12.70 -11.28 -3.53
CA SER A 126 -13.93 -10.57 -3.10
C SER A 126 -14.19 -10.72 -1.60
N GLU A 127 -13.72 -11.80 -0.97
CA GLU A 127 -13.82 -12.00 0.48
C GLU A 127 -12.91 -11.06 1.27
N VAL A 128 -11.86 -10.50 0.65
CA VAL A 128 -10.91 -9.63 1.34
C VAL A 128 -11.45 -8.21 1.46
N ARG A 129 -11.67 -7.78 2.71
CA ARG A 129 -11.98 -6.40 3.05
C ARG A 129 -10.70 -5.57 3.12
N ALA A 130 -10.78 -4.32 2.71
CA ALA A 130 -9.68 -3.36 2.79
C ALA A 130 -10.14 -2.08 3.50
N ASN A 131 -9.21 -1.41 4.17
CA ASN A 131 -9.46 -0.11 4.79
C ASN A 131 -9.05 1.05 3.90
N VAL A 132 -9.74 2.18 4.09
CA VAL A 132 -9.23 3.48 3.68
C VAL A 132 -8.21 3.96 4.70
N CYS A 133 -7.13 4.58 4.24
CA CYS A 133 -6.21 5.31 5.09
C CYS A 133 -5.99 6.72 4.53
N TRP A 134 -6.25 7.74 5.34
CA TRP A 134 -5.79 9.09 5.06
C TRP A 134 -4.39 9.29 5.63
N ALA A 135 -3.51 9.87 4.83
CA ALA A 135 -2.17 10.25 5.24
C ALA A 135 -1.98 11.75 5.04
N LEU A 136 -1.71 12.49 6.11
CA LEU A 136 -1.26 13.87 6.07
C LEU A 136 0.26 13.89 5.91
N MET A 137 0.75 14.70 4.97
CA MET A 137 2.15 15.07 4.81
C MET A 137 2.25 16.56 5.08
N VAL A 138 3.07 16.94 6.07
CA VAL A 138 3.24 18.34 6.47
C VAL A 138 4.72 18.66 6.61
N ALA A 139 5.14 19.80 6.05
CA ALA A 139 6.46 20.37 6.25
C ALA A 139 6.33 21.66 7.06
N LEU A 140 7.10 21.77 8.13
CA LEU A 140 7.10 22.88 9.07
C LEU A 140 8.42 23.66 8.98
N ASN A 141 8.38 24.96 9.20
CA ASN A 141 9.58 25.82 9.25
C ASN A 141 10.32 25.77 10.60
N LYS A 142 9.80 25.01 11.55
CA LYS A 142 10.35 24.79 12.89
C LYS A 142 10.37 23.31 13.23
N ARG A 143 11.15 22.95 14.25
CA ARG A 143 11.15 21.61 14.85
C ARG A 143 10.15 21.51 15.99
N ILE A 144 9.57 20.33 16.15
CA ILE A 144 8.70 19.95 17.26
C ILE A 144 9.55 19.15 18.25
N ASP A 145 9.60 19.64 19.49
CA ASP A 145 10.33 18.99 20.58
C ASP A 145 9.49 17.85 21.19
N VAL A 146 9.65 16.65 20.62
CA VAL A 146 9.02 15.41 21.09
C VAL A 146 10.07 14.30 21.21
N PRO A 147 9.93 13.38 22.18
CA PRO A 147 10.94 12.38 22.51
C PRO A 147 10.95 11.17 21.54
N PHE A 148 10.38 11.31 20.35
CA PHE A 148 10.27 10.27 19.34
C PHE A 148 10.41 10.83 17.93
N ASP A 149 10.86 9.99 16.99
CA ASP A 149 10.81 10.25 15.56
C ASP A 149 9.65 9.50 14.89
N GLY A 150 9.05 8.53 15.57
CA GLY A 150 7.78 7.95 15.16
C GLY A 150 7.05 7.32 16.32
N ALA A 151 5.73 7.26 16.22
CA ALA A 151 4.90 6.74 17.28
C ALA A 151 3.69 5.99 16.71
N LEU A 152 3.48 4.77 17.20
CA LEU A 152 2.21 4.07 17.07
C LEU A 152 1.31 4.54 18.20
N LEU A 153 0.15 5.10 17.87
CA LEU A 153 -0.80 5.58 18.84
C LEU A 153 -1.89 4.53 19.02
N SER A 154 -2.04 3.99 20.22
CA SER A 154 -3.14 3.07 20.53
C SER A 154 -3.90 3.53 21.77
N ARG A 155 -5.17 3.17 21.84
CA ARG A 155 -5.98 3.28 23.05
C ARG A 155 -6.21 1.89 23.63
N PRO A 156 -6.38 1.76 24.95
CA PRO A 156 -6.75 0.50 25.57
C PRO A 156 -7.96 -0.09 24.85
N ALA A 157 -7.87 -1.36 24.46
CA ALA A 157 -8.99 -2.06 23.84
C ALA A 157 -10.17 -2.10 24.84
N PRO A 158 -11.43 -1.90 24.39
CA PRO A 158 -12.57 -2.36 25.17
C PRO A 158 -12.46 -3.87 25.42
N ALA A 159 -13.26 -4.42 26.33
CA ALA A 159 -13.25 -5.85 26.68
C ALA A 159 -13.40 -6.82 25.46
N SER A 160 -13.74 -6.29 24.28
CA SER A 160 -13.80 -6.99 22.99
C SER A 160 -12.43 -7.30 22.34
N GLY A 161 -11.30 -6.79 22.86
CA GLY A 161 -9.95 -7.14 22.40
C GLY A 161 -9.47 -6.47 21.09
N GLU A 162 -10.28 -5.59 20.49
CA GLU A 162 -9.86 -4.84 19.29
C GLU A 162 -9.01 -3.61 19.65
N GLN A 163 -7.84 -3.46 19.03
CA GLN A 163 -6.98 -2.30 19.20
C GLN A 163 -7.68 -1.04 18.66
N GLN A 164 -7.95 -0.08 19.54
CA GLN A 164 -8.66 1.13 19.16
C GLN A 164 -7.68 2.26 18.84
N TYR A 165 -7.87 2.89 17.68
CA TYR A 165 -7.14 4.08 17.27
C TYR A 165 -8.02 5.32 17.47
N GLY A 166 -7.38 6.45 17.80
CA GLY A 166 -8.02 7.77 17.71
C GLY A 166 -8.07 8.26 16.26
N ALA A 167 -8.08 9.58 16.07
CA ALA A 167 -7.97 10.17 14.74
C ALA A 167 -6.67 9.79 14.04
N ILE A 168 -5.58 9.69 14.80
CA ILE A 168 -4.25 9.33 14.33
C ILE A 168 -3.89 7.93 14.85
N ALA A 169 -3.37 7.08 13.98
CA ALA A 169 -2.84 5.76 14.34
C ALA A 169 -1.32 5.72 14.34
N TRP A 170 -0.68 6.49 13.47
CA TRP A 170 0.78 6.50 13.35
C TRP A 170 1.29 7.88 12.96
N VAL A 171 2.43 8.28 13.52
CA VAL A 171 3.17 9.48 13.11
C VAL A 171 4.63 9.16 12.88
N SER A 172 5.26 9.86 11.96
CA SER A 172 6.69 9.74 11.68
C SER A 172 7.28 11.08 11.25
N ARG A 173 8.35 11.52 11.92
CA ARG A 173 9.25 12.59 11.51
C ARG A 173 10.01 12.10 10.28
N ASP A 174 9.49 12.40 9.09
CA ASP A 174 10.09 11.94 7.84
C ASP A 174 11.51 12.48 7.69
N SER A 175 11.77 13.73 8.12
CA SER A 175 13.12 14.33 8.11
C SER A 175 14.16 13.59 8.95
N SER A 176 13.78 12.68 9.84
CA SER A 176 14.73 11.84 10.60
C SER A 176 15.21 10.62 9.81
N LYS A 177 14.60 10.32 8.66
CA LYS A 177 14.93 9.15 7.83
C LYS A 177 16.20 9.42 7.01
N PRO A 178 17.04 8.40 6.79
CA PRO A 178 18.26 8.56 5.98
C PRO A 178 17.96 9.04 4.55
N GLY A 179 18.77 9.98 4.06
CA GLY A 179 18.70 10.47 2.68
C GLY A 179 17.56 11.44 2.38
N ARG A 180 16.81 11.89 3.40
CA ARG A 180 15.77 12.91 3.21
C ARG A 180 16.34 14.31 3.05
N PRO A 181 15.74 15.15 2.18
CA PRO A 181 16.18 16.52 2.01
C PRO A 181 15.93 17.35 3.28
N ALA A 182 16.79 18.33 3.53
CA ALA A 182 16.61 19.28 4.61
C ALA A 182 15.40 20.19 4.35
N VAL A 183 14.58 20.40 5.38
CA VAL A 183 13.43 21.32 5.33
C VAL A 183 13.85 22.67 5.92
N ALA A 184 13.50 23.77 5.24
CA ALA A 184 13.82 25.14 5.67
C ALA A 184 15.31 25.36 6.02
N GLY A 185 16.21 24.78 5.21
CA GLY A 185 17.66 24.84 5.47
C GLY A 185 18.11 24.09 6.73
N GLY A 186 17.34 23.09 7.19
CA GLY A 186 17.65 22.28 8.37
C GLY A 186 17.03 22.80 9.68
N ARG A 187 16.37 23.97 9.64
CA ARG A 187 15.66 24.57 10.79
C ARG A 187 14.25 24.01 10.98
N GLY A 188 13.67 23.45 9.92
CA GLY A 188 12.35 22.84 9.90
C GLY A 188 12.41 21.32 9.87
N GLU A 189 11.24 20.70 9.74
CA GLU A 189 11.10 19.26 9.60
C GLU A 189 9.80 18.89 8.88
N ALA A 190 9.75 17.68 8.31
CA ALA A 190 8.56 17.10 7.71
C ALA A 190 8.05 15.92 8.54
N TRP A 191 6.72 15.81 8.62
CA TRP A 191 6.00 14.74 9.28
C TRP A 191 5.03 14.07 8.32
N VAL A 192 4.90 12.76 8.49
CA VAL A 192 3.83 11.95 7.90
C VAL A 192 2.96 11.45 9.03
N VAL A 193 1.65 11.69 8.93
CA VAL A 193 0.63 11.35 9.93
C VAL A 193 -0.39 10.45 9.25
N HIS A 194 -0.48 9.20 9.67
CA HIS A 194 -1.50 8.26 9.20
C HIS A 194 -2.69 8.27 10.16
N ALA A 195 -3.86 8.54 9.59
CA ALA A 195 -5.11 8.50 10.31
C ALA A 195 -5.50 7.07 10.71
N GLY A 196 -6.27 6.97 11.79
CA GLY A 196 -6.86 5.71 12.23
C GLY A 196 -7.85 5.14 11.22
N PRO A 197 -8.05 3.81 11.19
CA PRO A 197 -8.89 3.14 10.20
C PRO A 197 -10.37 3.57 10.28
N ARG A 198 -10.94 3.64 11.49
CA ARG A 198 -12.32 4.09 11.68
C ARG A 198 -12.50 5.53 11.21
N TRP A 199 -11.63 6.43 11.70
CA TRP A 199 -11.64 7.84 11.33
C TRP A 199 -11.52 8.04 9.81
N SER A 200 -10.64 7.26 9.16
CA SER A 200 -10.43 7.33 7.72
C SER A 200 -11.64 6.88 6.91
N ASN A 201 -12.32 5.82 7.34
CA ASN A 201 -13.52 5.33 6.66
C ASN A 201 -14.71 6.28 6.83
N GLU A 202 -14.92 6.85 8.02
CA GLU A 202 -15.96 7.87 8.28
C GLU A 202 -15.77 9.13 7.41
N ARG A 203 -14.52 9.44 7.02
CA ARG A 203 -14.14 10.60 6.21
C ARG A 203 -13.70 10.22 4.81
N ARG A 204 -14.14 9.06 4.31
CA ARG A 204 -13.73 8.55 3.01
C ARG A 204 -13.92 9.60 1.92
N ASP A 205 -15.07 10.26 1.87
CA ASP A 205 -15.45 11.16 0.77
C ASP A 205 -15.19 12.64 1.06
N MET A 206 -14.47 12.96 2.15
CA MET A 206 -14.06 14.34 2.42
C MET A 206 -13.02 14.84 1.43
N ALA A 207 -13.06 16.14 1.15
CA ALA A 207 -12.05 16.79 0.32
C ALA A 207 -10.66 16.70 0.99
N PRO A 208 -9.58 16.39 0.24
CA PRO A 208 -8.23 16.27 0.78
C PRO A 208 -7.78 17.47 1.62
N ALA A 209 -8.09 18.69 1.17
CA ALA A 209 -7.72 19.91 1.91
C ALA A 209 -8.39 19.99 3.29
N ALA A 210 -9.66 19.56 3.40
CA ALA A 210 -10.37 19.54 4.68
C ALA A 210 -9.80 18.49 5.64
N VAL A 211 -9.49 17.30 5.10
CA VAL A 211 -8.82 16.22 5.86
C VAL A 211 -7.44 16.68 6.35
N ALA A 212 -6.66 17.35 5.50
CA ALA A 212 -5.34 17.85 5.87
C ALA A 212 -5.41 18.82 7.06
N GLN A 213 -6.38 19.74 7.04
CA GLN A 213 -6.61 20.69 8.14
C GLN A 213 -7.04 19.99 9.44
N GLU A 214 -7.91 18.97 9.36
CA GLU A 214 -8.35 18.23 10.55
C GLU A 214 -7.21 17.41 11.16
N LEU A 215 -6.46 16.66 10.34
CA LEU A 215 -5.31 15.90 10.82
C LEU A 215 -4.19 16.81 11.33
N LEU A 216 -4.00 18.02 10.78
CA LEU A 216 -3.03 18.97 11.31
C LEU A 216 -3.41 19.44 12.72
N ARG A 217 -4.70 19.70 12.97
CA ARG A 217 -5.20 20.04 14.31
C ARG A 217 -5.01 18.89 15.29
N ASP A 218 -5.36 17.67 14.88
CA ASP A 218 -5.19 16.47 15.71
C ASP A 218 -3.70 16.20 16.00
N PHE A 219 -2.82 16.44 15.03
CA PHE A 219 -1.38 16.30 15.20
C PHE A 219 -0.82 17.36 16.15
N ALA A 220 -1.19 18.63 15.97
CA ALA A 220 -0.80 19.73 16.86
C ALA A 220 -1.25 19.47 18.31
N HIS A 221 -2.48 18.96 18.48
CA HIS A 221 -2.99 18.54 19.78
C HIS A 221 -2.19 17.36 20.36
N LEU A 222 -1.91 16.33 19.56
CA LEU A 222 -1.12 15.17 20.00
C LEU A 222 0.26 15.58 20.54
N VAL A 223 0.97 16.45 19.82
CA VAL A 223 2.33 16.88 20.20
C VAL A 223 2.34 18.05 21.18
N GLN A 224 1.17 18.58 21.55
CA GLN A 224 1.01 19.73 22.46
C GLN A 224 1.79 20.98 22.01
N VAL A 225 1.89 21.19 20.69
CA VAL A 225 2.53 22.38 20.09
C VAL A 225 1.52 23.12 19.23
N PRO A 226 1.25 24.41 19.49
CA PRO A 226 0.41 25.20 18.60
C PRO A 226 1.11 25.36 17.24
N LEU A 227 0.37 25.00 16.18
CA LEU A 227 0.79 25.19 14.80
C LEU A 227 -0.15 26.21 14.15
N SER A 228 0.44 27.30 13.66
CA SER A 228 -0.23 28.36 12.91
C SER A 228 0.02 28.18 11.41
N ALA A 229 -0.73 28.91 10.58
CA ALA A 229 -0.55 28.87 9.13
C ALA A 229 0.87 29.31 8.70
N SER A 230 1.52 30.22 9.44
CA SER A 230 2.89 30.66 9.14
C SER A 230 3.95 29.62 9.50
N ASP A 231 3.63 28.60 10.30
CA ASP A 231 4.54 27.49 10.60
C ASP A 231 4.60 26.46 9.46
N VAL A 232 3.55 26.40 8.63
CA VAL A 232 3.35 25.36 7.61
C VAL A 232 3.91 25.82 6.27
N ILE A 233 4.98 25.15 5.81
CA ILE A 233 5.58 25.38 4.49
C ILE A 233 4.80 24.64 3.40
N HIS A 234 4.38 23.42 3.71
CA HIS A 234 3.65 22.56 2.79
C HIS A 234 2.73 21.63 3.57
N MET A 235 1.56 21.35 3.00
CA MET A 235 0.58 20.46 3.59
C MET A 235 -0.26 19.80 2.50
N GLU A 236 -0.37 18.48 2.54
CA GLU A 236 -1.18 17.68 1.64
C GLU A 236 -1.77 16.49 2.39
N ALA A 237 -2.98 16.07 2.05
CA ALA A 237 -3.52 14.79 2.48
C ALA A 237 -3.77 13.87 1.29
N HIS A 238 -3.41 12.60 1.42
CA HIS A 238 -3.63 11.58 0.42
C HIS A 238 -4.55 10.47 0.94
N ARG A 239 -5.50 10.04 0.11
CA ARG A 239 -6.45 8.95 0.42
C ARG A 239 -6.05 7.66 -0.27
N TRP A 240 -5.66 6.67 0.53
CA TRP A 240 -5.45 5.31 0.07
C TRP A 240 -6.74 4.50 0.24
N ASN A 241 -7.47 4.24 -0.85
CA ASN A 241 -8.79 3.59 -0.79
C ASN A 241 -8.74 2.09 -0.41
N ASN A 242 -7.63 1.42 -0.70
CA ASN A 242 -7.40 0.01 -0.40
C ASN A 242 -6.04 -0.12 0.28
N ALA A 243 -5.85 0.58 1.40
CA ALA A 243 -4.54 0.81 2.00
C ALA A 243 -3.86 -0.49 2.47
N TYR A 244 -4.65 -1.42 3.00
CA TYR A 244 -4.20 -2.74 3.42
C TYR A 244 -5.39 -3.70 3.64
N PRO A 245 -5.18 -5.03 3.51
CA PRO A 245 -6.18 -6.06 3.78
C PRO A 245 -6.46 -6.19 5.27
N LEU A 246 -7.73 -6.37 5.64
CA LEU A 246 -8.16 -6.62 7.03
C LEU A 246 -8.25 -8.09 7.36
N ASN A 247 -8.53 -8.91 6.36
CA ASN A 247 -8.63 -10.36 6.46
C ASN A 247 -7.89 -10.97 5.27
N PRO A 248 -6.54 -10.96 5.29
CA PRO A 248 -5.77 -11.65 4.28
C PRO A 248 -6.21 -13.11 4.16
N ARG A 249 -6.18 -13.64 2.94
CA ARG A 249 -6.54 -15.03 2.65
C ARG A 249 -5.67 -15.99 3.46
N GLN A 250 -6.29 -17.05 3.99
CA GLN A 250 -5.56 -18.16 4.60
C GLN A 250 -4.84 -18.97 3.51
N PRO A 251 -3.59 -19.42 3.73
CA PRO A 251 -2.83 -20.17 2.72
C PRO A 251 -3.55 -21.45 2.31
N GLN A 252 -3.32 -21.88 1.07
CA GLN A 252 -3.82 -23.15 0.52
C GLN A 252 -2.62 -23.98 0.07
N ALA A 253 -2.69 -25.30 0.20
CA ALA A 253 -1.61 -26.17 -0.24
C ALA A 253 -1.24 -25.87 -1.70
N PRO A 254 0.03 -25.58 -2.02
CA PRO A 254 0.46 -25.40 -3.40
C PRO A 254 0.13 -26.64 -4.24
N PRO A 255 -0.15 -26.49 -5.55
CA PRO A 255 -0.34 -27.63 -6.46
C PRO A 255 0.88 -28.55 -6.45
N GLN A 256 0.67 -29.85 -6.68
CA GLN A 256 1.72 -30.87 -6.63
C GLN A 256 2.94 -30.50 -7.49
N GLN A 257 2.71 -30.01 -8.71
CA GLN A 257 3.79 -29.59 -9.62
C GLN A 257 4.68 -28.50 -9.00
N ALA A 258 4.09 -27.58 -8.23
CA ALA A 258 4.83 -26.53 -7.54
C ALA A 258 5.64 -27.10 -6.35
N GLN A 259 5.15 -28.15 -5.70
CA GLN A 259 5.84 -28.84 -4.60
C GLN A 259 7.03 -29.67 -5.08
N ASP A 260 6.95 -30.22 -6.29
CA ASP A 260 8.02 -31.02 -6.91
C ASP A 260 9.26 -30.19 -7.26
N SER A 261 9.17 -28.85 -7.23
CA SER A 261 10.29 -27.93 -7.43
C SER A 261 11.39 -28.02 -6.36
N GLY A 262 11.12 -28.67 -5.23
CA GLY A 262 12.00 -28.71 -4.06
C GLY A 262 12.00 -27.41 -3.25
N LEU A 263 11.21 -26.41 -3.64
CA LEU A 263 11.01 -25.17 -2.88
C LEU A 263 9.83 -25.31 -1.92
N ALA A 264 10.04 -24.89 -0.66
CA ALA A 264 8.97 -24.83 0.34
C ALA A 264 8.09 -23.59 0.09
N LEU A 265 7.03 -23.75 -0.72
CA LEU A 265 6.05 -22.70 -0.97
C LEU A 265 4.98 -22.70 0.13
N GLY A 266 4.70 -21.54 0.73
CA GLY A 266 3.76 -21.38 1.84
C GLY A 266 2.28 -21.35 1.42
N GLY A 267 1.98 -21.31 0.12
CA GLY A 267 0.60 -21.34 -0.36
C GLY A 267 -0.10 -19.99 -0.29
N HIS A 268 0.66 -18.89 -0.30
CA HIS A 268 0.19 -17.52 -0.18
C HIS A 268 0.00 -16.85 -1.56
N PHE A 269 -0.55 -17.59 -2.52
CA PHE A 269 -0.90 -17.13 -3.87
C PHE A 269 -2.10 -17.95 -4.37
N LEU A 270 -2.66 -17.58 -5.52
CA LEU A 270 -3.61 -18.40 -6.26
C LEU A 270 -3.03 -18.69 -7.64
N LEU A 271 -3.31 -19.87 -8.18
CA LEU A 271 -2.77 -20.34 -9.45
C LEU A 271 -3.87 -21.02 -10.25
N ARG A 272 -3.94 -20.71 -11.55
CA ARG A 272 -4.77 -21.39 -12.55
C ARG A 272 -3.85 -21.95 -13.63
N PRO A 273 -3.31 -23.18 -13.44
CA PRO A 273 -2.33 -23.77 -14.35
C PRO A 273 -2.75 -23.81 -15.81
N GLU A 274 -4.01 -24.19 -16.06
CA GLU A 274 -4.60 -24.31 -17.38
C GLU A 274 -4.75 -22.96 -18.12
N MET A 275 -4.65 -21.85 -17.39
CA MET A 275 -4.62 -20.51 -17.94
C MET A 275 -3.26 -19.82 -17.75
N ARG A 276 -2.25 -20.49 -17.15
CA ARG A 276 -0.94 -19.89 -16.84
C ARG A 276 -1.05 -18.55 -16.08
N LEU A 277 -2.02 -18.48 -15.17
CA LEU A 277 -2.35 -17.29 -14.38
C LEU A 277 -1.96 -17.49 -12.92
N GLY A 278 -1.22 -16.53 -12.37
CA GLY A 278 -0.99 -16.40 -10.94
C GLY A 278 -1.62 -15.11 -10.39
N ALA A 279 -2.14 -15.18 -9.17
CA ALA A 279 -2.59 -14.00 -8.44
C ALA A 279 -1.92 -13.92 -7.07
N CYS A 280 -1.38 -12.73 -6.75
CA CYS A 280 -0.66 -12.47 -5.53
C CYS A 280 -0.90 -11.03 -5.05
N GLY A 281 -0.34 -10.73 -3.88
CA GLY A 281 -0.48 -9.44 -3.21
C GLY A 281 -0.43 -9.59 -1.70
N ASP A 282 -0.37 -8.47 -1.01
CA ASP A 282 -0.48 -8.40 0.45
C ASP A 282 -1.76 -9.10 0.96
N TRP A 283 -2.87 -9.00 0.22
CA TRP A 283 -4.13 -9.68 0.51
C TRP A 283 -4.07 -11.21 0.57
N CYS A 284 -3.01 -11.86 0.07
CA CYS A 284 -2.83 -13.31 0.16
C CYS A 284 -2.03 -13.77 1.39
N LYS A 285 -1.48 -12.84 2.20
CA LYS A 285 -0.67 -13.19 3.37
C LYS A 285 -0.79 -12.22 4.54
N GLY A 286 -0.67 -10.93 4.28
CA GLY A 286 -0.60 -9.92 5.34
C GLY A 286 -0.32 -8.53 4.79
N PRO A 287 -0.61 -7.47 5.57
CA PRO A 287 -0.59 -6.08 5.09
C PRO A 287 0.82 -5.47 4.98
N ARG A 288 1.89 -6.22 5.21
CA ARG A 288 3.26 -5.68 5.23
C ARG A 288 3.93 -5.84 3.86
N ALA A 289 4.87 -4.95 3.55
CA ALA A 289 5.66 -5.04 2.32
C ALA A 289 6.38 -6.40 2.16
N ALA A 290 6.87 -6.99 3.25
CA ALA A 290 7.48 -8.32 3.23
C ALA A 290 6.47 -9.43 2.88
N ASP A 291 5.22 -9.31 3.34
CA ASP A 291 4.16 -10.27 3.01
C ASP A 291 3.85 -10.21 1.51
N ALA A 292 3.72 -9.01 0.93
CA ALA A 292 3.53 -8.81 -0.51
C ALA A 292 4.70 -9.34 -1.35
N TYR A 293 5.94 -9.17 -0.87
CA TYR A 293 7.11 -9.73 -1.54
C TYR A 293 7.06 -11.26 -1.58
N VAL A 294 6.75 -11.90 -0.45
CA VAL A 294 6.64 -13.36 -0.35
C VAL A 294 5.57 -13.90 -1.30
N THR A 295 4.39 -13.28 -1.34
CA THR A 295 3.30 -13.78 -2.20
C THR A 295 3.65 -13.68 -3.69
N GLY A 296 4.31 -12.60 -4.10
CA GLY A 296 4.81 -12.46 -5.47
C GLY A 296 5.93 -13.45 -5.81
N TRP A 297 6.84 -13.69 -4.86
CA TRP A 297 7.90 -14.69 -5.01
C TRP A 297 7.32 -16.10 -5.16
N GLU A 298 6.39 -16.49 -4.30
CA GLU A 298 5.76 -17.82 -4.38
C GLU A 298 4.96 -18.00 -5.68
N ALA A 299 4.16 -17.01 -6.09
CA ALA A 299 3.39 -17.08 -7.33
C ALA A 299 4.29 -17.25 -8.56
N ALA A 300 5.40 -16.52 -8.62
CA ALA A 300 6.37 -16.63 -9.71
C ALA A 300 7.02 -18.03 -9.76
N HIS A 301 7.44 -18.58 -8.61
CA HIS A 301 8.06 -19.90 -8.57
C HIS A 301 7.07 -21.01 -8.94
N ALA A 302 5.81 -20.90 -8.51
CA ALA A 302 4.77 -21.85 -8.87
C ALA A 302 4.48 -21.82 -10.38
N LEU A 303 4.43 -20.64 -11.01
CA LEU A 303 4.22 -20.51 -12.45
C LEU A 303 5.38 -21.09 -13.28
N LEU A 304 6.61 -21.03 -12.77
CA LEU A 304 7.79 -21.60 -13.45
C LEU A 304 7.80 -23.13 -13.49
N GLN A 305 6.89 -23.81 -12.76
CA GLN A 305 6.75 -25.27 -12.80
C GLN A 305 5.68 -25.74 -13.80
N LEU A 306 5.03 -24.82 -14.53
CA LEU A 306 4.02 -25.11 -15.54
C LEU A 306 4.62 -25.22 -16.95
#